data_AF-A0A146G9I2-F1
#
_entry.id   AF-A0A146G9I2-F1
#
_cell.length_a   1.000
_cell.length_b   1.000
_cell.length_c   1.000
_cell.angle_alpha   90.00
_cell.angle_beta   90.00
_cell.angle_gamma   90.00
#
_symmetry.space_group_name_H-M   'P 1'
#
loop_
_entity.id
_entity.type
_entity.pdbx_description
1 polymer ?
#
loop_
_entity_poly.entity_id
_entity_poly.type
_entity_poly.pdbx_seq_one_letter_code
_entity_poly.pdbx_strand_id
1 'polypeptide(L)'
;MDWLRDEFHLTDAQMEKAAALHSEYEASCETMCRRIAETDARLASAIRSSTSITPEIAAAIAETDRVRTDCRIAMLSHFYQTAALMPESERQRYLDKVLPVVLHPGEMHDDHMR
;
A
#
# COMPACT_ATOMS: atom_id res chain seq x y z
N MET A 1 -11.65 -1.57 10.59
CA MET A 1 -12.41 -1.37 9.33
C MET A 1 -13.84 -0.85 9.58
N ASP A 2 -14.29 -0.73 10.83
CA ASP A 2 -15.68 -0.37 11.18
C ASP A 2 -16.11 1.01 10.67
N TRP A 3 -15.16 1.93 10.53
CA TRP A 3 -15.39 3.26 9.94
C TRP A 3 -16.00 3.21 8.53
N LEU A 4 -15.76 2.14 7.74
CA LEU A 4 -16.35 1.99 6.42
C LEU A 4 -17.87 1.83 6.46
N ARG A 5 -18.37 1.16 7.50
CA ARG A 5 -19.81 0.98 7.72
C ARG A 5 -20.47 2.31 8.06
N ASP A 6 -19.89 3.01 9.03
CA ASP A 6 -20.47 4.23 9.57
C ASP A 6 -20.39 5.38 8.57
N GLU A 7 -19.29 5.47 7.82
CA GLU A 7 -19.07 6.58 6.89
C GLU A 7 -19.65 6.33 5.49
N PHE A 8 -19.71 5.10 4.98
CA PHE A 8 -20.17 4.81 3.62
C PHE A 8 -21.43 3.96 3.54
N HIS A 9 -22.13 3.80 4.66
CA HIS A 9 -23.43 3.12 4.75
C HIS A 9 -23.41 1.70 4.18
N LEU A 10 -22.31 0.97 4.39
CA LEU A 10 -22.20 -0.42 3.96
C LEU A 10 -23.14 -1.30 4.79
N THR A 11 -23.91 -2.14 4.10
CA THR A 11 -24.70 -3.22 4.70
C THR A 11 -23.80 -4.31 5.30
N ASP A 12 -24.36 -5.18 6.14
CA ASP A 12 -23.61 -6.31 6.71
C ASP A 12 -22.96 -7.19 5.63
N ALA A 13 -23.70 -7.48 4.56
CA ALA A 13 -23.20 -8.28 3.45
C ALA A 13 -22.06 -7.59 2.67
N GLN A 14 -22.08 -6.25 2.58
CA GLN A 14 -20.98 -5.50 1.98
C GLN A 14 -19.76 -5.45 2.92
N MET A 15 -19.99 -5.33 4.23
CA MET A 15 -18.92 -5.36 5.23
C MET A 15 -18.20 -6.70 5.28
N GLU A 16 -18.93 -7.82 5.16
CA GLU A 16 -18.33 -9.15 5.08
C GLU A 16 -17.42 -9.28 3.85
N LYS A 17 -17.86 -8.78 2.69
CA LYS A 17 -17.04 -8.73 1.48
C LYS A 17 -15.82 -7.82 1.63
N ALA A 18 -15.98 -6.66 2.25
CA ALA A 18 -14.87 -5.73 2.50
C ALA A 18 -13.83 -6.36 3.43
N ALA A 19 -14.26 -7.08 4.47
CA ALA A 19 -13.37 -7.80 5.38
C ALA A 19 -12.60 -8.92 4.64
N ALA A 20 -13.27 -9.68 3.77
CA ALA A 20 -12.63 -10.71 2.95
C ALA A 20 -11.58 -10.11 2.00
N LEU A 21 -11.91 -9.02 1.29
CA LEU A 21 -10.96 -8.31 0.41
C LEU A 21 -9.76 -7.77 1.19
N HIS A 22 -9.97 -7.28 2.40
CA HIS A 22 -8.89 -6.78 3.25
C HIS A 22 -7.98 -7.90 3.72
N SER A 23 -8.53 -9.02 4.17
CA SER A 23 -7.76 -10.19 4.59
C SER A 23 -6.93 -10.78 3.45
N GLU A 24 -7.48 -10.83 2.22
CA GLU A 24 -6.73 -11.26 1.04
C GLU A 24 -5.58 -10.29 0.71
N TYR A 25 -5.84 -8.98 0.82
CA TYR A 25 -4.84 -7.95 0.58
C TYR A 25 -3.73 -7.93 1.65
N GLU A 26 -4.04 -8.22 2.91
CA GLU A 26 -3.11 -8.15 4.05
C GLU A 26 -1.84 -8.99 3.82
N ALA A 27 -1.99 -10.23 3.35
CA ALA A 27 -0.86 -11.11 3.05
C ALA A 27 0.05 -10.55 1.93
N SER A 28 -0.55 -9.92 0.92
CA SER A 28 0.17 -9.25 -0.16
C SER A 28 0.90 -8.00 0.36
N CYS A 29 0.22 -7.21 1.20
CA CYS A 29 0.78 -6.01 1.83
C CYS A 29 2.02 -6.35 2.67
N GLU A 30 1.93 -7.34 3.55
CA GLU A 30 3.05 -7.79 4.38
C GLU A 30 4.24 -8.27 3.53
N THR A 31 3.95 -9.05 2.48
CA THR A 31 4.97 -9.51 1.53
C THR A 31 5.68 -8.34 0.85
N MET A 32 4.94 -7.30 0.44
CA MET A 32 5.51 -6.12 -0.20
C MET A 32 6.32 -5.27 0.79
N CYS A 33 5.85 -5.08 2.01
CA CYS A 33 6.58 -4.40 3.08
C CYS A 33 7.92 -5.08 3.37
N ARG A 34 7.93 -6.42 3.47
CA ARG A 34 9.16 -7.19 3.63
C ARG A 34 10.12 -7.00 2.45
N ARG A 35 9.62 -7.07 1.21
CA ARG A 35 10.44 -6.87 0.01
C ARG A 35 11.03 -5.45 -0.05
N ILE A 36 10.27 -4.43 0.33
CA ILE A 36 10.76 -3.05 0.42
C ILE A 36 11.92 -2.98 1.42
N ALA A 37 11.73 -3.50 2.64
CA ALA A 37 12.76 -3.51 3.68
C ALA A 37 14.03 -4.24 3.23
N GLU A 38 13.90 -5.39 2.55
CA GLU A 38 15.03 -6.13 1.98
C GLU A 38 15.78 -5.32 0.92
N THR A 39 15.06 -4.66 0.00
CA THR A 39 15.69 -3.84 -1.05
C THR A 39 16.37 -2.59 -0.49
N ASP A 40 15.77 -1.96 0.52
CA ASP A 40 16.33 -0.79 1.20
C ASP A 40 17.60 -1.16 1.97
N ALA A 41 17.60 -2.29 2.69
CA ALA A 41 18.76 -2.78 3.40
C ALA A 41 19.93 -3.07 2.44
N ARG A 42 19.64 -3.68 1.28
CA ARG A 42 20.63 -3.97 0.24
C ARG A 42 21.21 -2.68 -0.35
N LEU A 43 20.35 -1.73 -0.72
CA LEU A 43 20.79 -0.42 -1.24
C LEU A 43 21.66 0.31 -0.21
N ALA A 44 21.23 0.35 1.05
CA ALA A 44 21.98 0.99 2.12
C ALA A 44 23.34 0.31 2.35
N SER A 45 23.43 -1.02 2.23
CA SER A 45 24.69 -1.75 2.29
C SER A 45 25.62 -1.38 1.14
N ALA A 46 25.13 -1.36 -0.10
CA ALA A 46 25.91 -1.02 -1.29
C ALA A 46 26.43 0.43 -1.26
N ILE A 47 25.64 1.37 -0.75
CA ILE A 47 26.07 2.76 -0.56
C ILE A 47 27.18 2.84 0.49
N ARG A 48 27.03 2.16 1.64
CA ARG A 48 28.04 2.20 2.71
C ARG A 48 29.36 1.53 2.33
N SER A 49 29.36 0.60 1.39
CA SER A 49 30.57 -0.10 0.92
C SER A 49 31.28 0.59 -0.24
N SER A 50 30.77 1.72 -0.74
CA SER A 50 31.31 2.43 -1.90
C SER A 50 31.52 3.93 -1.62
N THR A 51 32.44 4.55 -2.36
CA THR A 51 32.64 6.02 -2.37
C THR A 51 32.20 6.66 -3.68
N SER A 52 31.59 5.89 -4.58
CA SER A 52 31.08 6.36 -5.87
C SER A 52 29.85 5.55 -6.30
N ILE A 53 29.12 6.08 -7.28
CA ILE A 53 27.99 5.36 -7.87
C ILE A 53 28.53 4.19 -8.69
N THR A 54 28.18 2.97 -8.27
CA THR A 54 28.52 1.73 -8.98
C THR A 54 27.31 1.21 -9.76
N PRO A 55 27.51 0.31 -10.74
CA PRO A 55 26.40 -0.40 -11.38
C PRO A 55 25.50 -1.14 -10.38
N GLU A 56 26.08 -1.66 -9.29
CA GLU A 56 25.32 -2.31 -8.21
C GLU A 56 24.41 -1.32 -7.47
N ILE A 57 24.90 -0.12 -7.14
CA ILE A 57 24.08 0.93 -6.52
C ILE A 57 22.95 1.35 -7.46
N ALA A 58 23.25 1.58 -8.74
CA ALA A 58 22.24 1.94 -9.73
C ALA A 58 21.15 0.85 -9.87
N ALA A 59 21.55 -0.43 -9.91
CA ALA A 59 20.61 -1.54 -9.95
C ALA A 59 19.79 -1.69 -8.65
N ALA A 60 20.41 -1.44 -7.49
CA ALA A 60 19.72 -1.47 -6.21
C ALA A 60 18.69 -0.35 -6.08
N ILE A 61 18.97 0.86 -6.58
CA ILE A 61 18.01 1.96 -6.68
C ILE A 61 16.83 1.54 -7.57
N ALA A 62 17.10 1.05 -8.79
CA ALA A 62 16.05 0.65 -9.72
C ALA A 62 15.13 -0.43 -9.14
N GLU A 63 15.67 -1.41 -8.43
CA GLU A 63 14.87 -2.45 -7.78
C GLU A 63 14.03 -1.90 -6.61
N THR A 64 14.59 -0.99 -5.83
CA THR A 64 13.93 -0.28 -4.73
C THR A 64 12.69 0.47 -5.22
N ASP A 65 12.80 1.14 -6.37
CA ASP A 65 11.70 1.87 -7.02
C ASP A 65 10.66 0.91 -7.63
N ARG A 66 11.11 -0.19 -8.23
CA ARG A 66 10.24 -1.21 -8.82
C ARG A 66 9.35 -1.85 -7.76
N VAL A 67 9.90 -2.26 -6.62
CA VAL A 67 9.12 -2.86 -5.53
C VAL A 67 8.11 -1.87 -4.95
N ARG A 68 8.48 -0.61 -4.78
CA ARG A 68 7.54 0.44 -4.34
C ARG A 68 6.42 0.68 -5.36
N THR A 69 6.72 0.61 -6.64
CA THR A 69 5.72 0.71 -7.72
C THR A 69 4.73 -0.44 -7.66
N ASP A 70 5.23 -1.69 -7.58
CA ASP A 70 4.41 -2.89 -7.41
C ASP A 70 3.48 -2.73 -6.18
N CYS A 71 4.00 -2.21 -5.06
CA CYS A 71 3.25 -2.03 -3.82
C CYS A 71 2.08 -1.04 -4.01
N ARG A 72 2.34 0.12 -4.61
CA ARG A 72 1.31 1.14 -4.89
C ARG A 72 0.23 0.64 -5.83
N ILE A 73 0.59 -0.17 -6.83
CA ILE A 73 -0.38 -0.79 -7.74
C ILE A 73 -1.28 -1.76 -6.97
N ALA A 74 -0.70 -2.60 -6.10
CA ALA A 74 -1.47 -3.53 -5.28
C ALA A 74 -2.42 -2.82 -4.30
N MET A 75 -1.93 -1.76 -3.63
CA MET A 75 -2.75 -0.89 -2.77
C MET A 75 -3.93 -0.30 -3.53
N LEU A 76 -3.67 0.32 -4.68
CA LEU A 76 -4.71 0.96 -5.48
C LEU A 76 -5.75 -0.05 -5.99
N SER A 77 -5.30 -1.25 -6.37
CA SER A 77 -6.19 -2.35 -6.75
C SER A 77 -7.14 -2.72 -5.60
N HIS A 78 -6.62 -2.90 -4.38
CA HIS A 78 -7.43 -3.18 -3.19
C HIS A 78 -8.43 -2.05 -2.90
N PHE A 79 -8.00 -0.78 -3.03
CA PHE A 79 -8.89 0.35 -2.83
C PHE A 79 -10.00 0.41 -3.88
N TYR A 80 -9.72 0.15 -5.16
CA TYR A 80 -10.78 0.08 -6.18
C TYR A 80 -11.77 -1.06 -5.93
N GLN A 81 -11.30 -2.24 -5.50
CA GLN A 81 -12.18 -3.35 -5.14
C GLN A 81 -13.09 -2.98 -3.96
N THR A 82 -12.55 -2.29 -2.95
CA THR A 82 -13.31 -1.84 -1.78
C THR A 82 -14.31 -0.74 -2.16
N ALA A 83 -13.91 0.23 -2.98
CA ALA A 83 -14.79 1.29 -3.49
C ALA A 83 -15.97 0.72 -4.28
N ALA A 84 -15.77 -0.37 -5.04
CA ALA A 84 -16.83 -1.03 -5.79
C ALA A 84 -17.96 -1.60 -4.91
N LEU A 85 -17.71 -1.83 -3.61
CA LEU A 85 -18.73 -2.25 -2.65
C LEU A 85 -19.63 -1.09 -2.20
N MET A 86 -19.24 0.16 -2.43
CA MET A 86 -19.97 1.36 -2.00
C MET A 86 -20.98 1.83 -3.06
N PRO A 87 -21.99 2.63 -2.66
CA PRO A 87 -22.83 3.38 -3.60
C PRO A 87 -21.97 4.23 -4.55
N GLU A 88 -22.36 4.34 -5.83
CA GLU A 88 -21.60 5.08 -6.85
C GLU A 88 -21.27 6.52 -6.40
N SER A 89 -22.23 7.18 -5.74
CA SER A 89 -22.08 8.55 -5.22
C SER A 89 -20.98 8.71 -4.17
N GLU A 90 -20.59 7.62 -3.50
CA GLU A 90 -19.63 7.62 -2.39
C GLU A 90 -18.23 7.17 -2.79
N ARG A 91 -18.08 6.54 -3.96
CA ARG A 91 -16.81 5.91 -4.38
C ARG A 91 -15.66 6.91 -4.46
N GLN A 92 -15.91 8.07 -5.07
CA GLN A 92 -14.87 9.10 -5.20
C GLN A 92 -14.47 9.67 -3.83
N ARG A 93 -15.44 9.89 -2.93
CA ARG A 93 -15.14 10.36 -1.57
C ARG A 93 -14.27 9.36 -0.80
N TYR A 94 -14.51 8.07 -0.97
CA TYR A 94 -13.64 7.04 -0.41
C TYR A 94 -12.24 7.08 -1.02
N LEU A 95 -12.14 7.16 -2.35
CA LEU A 95 -10.85 7.21 -3.04
C LEU A 95 -10.01 8.43 -2.61
N ASP A 96 -10.63 9.60 -2.48
CA ASP A 96 -9.96 10.81 -1.98
C ASP A 96 -9.42 10.62 -0.56
N LYS A 97 -10.12 9.86 0.29
CA LYS A 97 -9.71 9.58 1.66
C LYS A 97 -8.50 8.63 1.73
N VAL A 98 -8.42 7.65 0.83
CA VAL A 98 -7.30 6.69 0.78
C VAL A 98 -6.18 7.12 -0.18
N LEU A 99 -6.37 8.18 -0.96
CA LEU A 99 -5.37 8.69 -1.90
C LEU A 99 -4.02 9.02 -1.24
N PRO A 100 -3.96 9.68 -0.05
CA PRO A 100 -2.69 9.97 0.59
C PRO A 100 -1.87 8.72 0.89
N VAL A 101 -2.54 7.61 1.22
CA VAL A 101 -1.92 6.31 1.52
C VAL A 101 -1.22 5.74 0.28
N VAL A 102 -1.81 5.88 -0.90
CA VAL A 102 -1.20 5.43 -2.18
C VAL A 102 -0.02 6.30 -2.58
N LEU A 103 -0.13 7.62 -2.40
CA LEU A 103 0.90 8.57 -2.80
C LEU A 103 2.13 8.49 -1.88
N HIS A 104 1.91 8.32 -0.57
CA HIS A 104 2.91 8.42 0.49
C HIS A 104 2.97 7.17 1.41
N PRO A 105 3.17 5.95 0.88
CA PRO A 105 3.03 4.71 1.67
C PRO A 105 4.07 4.56 2.80
N GLY A 106 5.18 5.31 2.76
CA GLY A 106 6.27 5.24 3.74
C GLY A 106 6.28 6.34 4.82
N GLU A 107 5.41 7.35 4.71
CA GLU A 107 5.22 8.39 5.74
C GLU A 107 4.19 7.97 6.79
N MET A 108 3.54 6.82 6.57
CA MET A 108 2.45 6.30 7.40
C MET A 108 2.92 5.56 8.67
N HIS A 109 4.06 5.95 9.25
CA HIS A 109 4.61 5.23 10.40
C HIS A 109 3.83 5.47 11.71
N ASP A 110 2.88 6.42 11.75
CA ASP A 110 2.23 6.84 13.01
C ASP A 110 0.70 6.65 13.11
N ASP A 111 -0.05 6.47 12.01
CA ASP A 111 -1.51 6.68 12.08
C ASP A 111 -2.40 5.46 11.73
N HIS A 112 -1.81 4.30 11.41
CA HIS A 112 -2.57 3.06 11.19
C HIS A 112 -2.77 2.18 12.45
N MET A 113 -2.49 2.72 13.65
CA MET A 113 -2.73 2.06 14.95
C MET A 113 -3.68 2.84 15.87
N ARG A 114 -4.63 3.61 15.33
CA ARG A 114 -5.76 4.15 16.09
C ARG A 114 -7.10 3.91 15.41
#